data_AF-A0AA47NPP3-F1
#
_entry.id   AF-A0AA47NPP3-F1
#
_cell.length_a   1.000
_cell.length_b   1.000
_cell.length_c   1.000
_cell.angle_alpha   90.00
_cell.angle_beta   90.00
_cell.angle_gamma   90.00
#
_symmetry.space_group_name_H-M   'P 1'
#
loop_
_entity.id
_entity.type
_entity.pdbx_description
1 polymer ?
#
loop_
_entity_poly.entity_id
_entity_poly.type
_entity_poly.pdbx_seq_one_letter_code
_entity_poly.pdbx_strand_id
1 'polypeptide(L)'
;MVIHAKAFNMWSGKVEPLIEFLQALEKGNIVLMATYDEPSTRLTDEARKLIAELGSTAIKSLGYRDNWVFVGGKGDVMKSTFEKHIKSNRETNKYEGWPEMLQLEGCVPQYQE
;
A
#
# COMPACT_ATOMS: atom_id res chain seq x y z
N MET A 1 -1.40 -9.60 -17.01
CA MET A 1 -1.65 -10.88 -16.32
C MET A 1 -1.44 -10.67 -14.84
N VAL A 2 -2.32 -11.19 -13.97
CA VAL A 2 -2.11 -11.14 -12.51
C VAL A 2 -1.21 -12.30 -12.12
N ILE A 3 -0.14 -12.01 -11.40
CA ILE A 3 0.85 -13.01 -10.96
C ILE A 3 0.48 -13.55 -9.58
N HIS A 4 0.14 -12.65 -8.64
CA HIS A 4 -0.25 -12.99 -7.28
C HIS A 4 -1.33 -12.02 -6.76
N ALA A 5 -2.15 -12.51 -5.84
CA ALA A 5 -3.09 -11.71 -5.05
C ALA A 5 -3.14 -12.27 -3.62
N LYS A 6 -2.90 -11.42 -2.62
CA LYS A 6 -2.84 -11.77 -1.18
C LYS A 6 -3.39 -10.63 -0.34
N ALA A 7 -3.84 -10.96 0.87
CA ALA A 7 -4.22 -10.00 1.91
C ALA A 7 -3.43 -10.31 3.19
N PHE A 8 -2.98 -9.26 3.87
CA PHE A 8 -2.17 -9.36 5.09
C PHE A 8 -2.86 -8.59 6.22
N ASN A 9 -3.19 -9.29 7.30
CA ASN A 9 -3.87 -8.68 8.45
C ASN A 9 -2.86 -7.87 9.28
N MET A 10 -2.89 -6.54 9.13
CA MET A 10 -1.99 -5.63 9.84
C MET A 10 -2.52 -5.14 11.20
N TRP A 11 -3.64 -5.68 11.69
CA TRP A 11 -4.15 -5.43 13.03
C TRP A 11 -3.65 -6.48 14.03
N SER A 12 -4.01 -7.74 13.79
CA SER A 12 -3.76 -8.86 14.70
C SER A 12 -2.89 -9.96 14.10
N GLY A 13 -2.53 -9.85 12.82
CA GLY A 13 -1.71 -10.82 12.13
C GLY A 13 -0.21 -10.64 12.34
N LYS A 14 0.53 -11.50 11.63
CA LYS A 14 1.99 -11.49 11.51
C LYS A 14 2.42 -10.64 10.31
N VAL A 15 3.51 -9.90 10.44
CA VAL A 15 4.04 -9.01 9.38
C VAL A 15 4.97 -9.76 8.42
N GLU A 16 5.55 -10.85 8.87
CA GLU A 16 6.55 -11.64 8.15
C GLU A 16 6.05 -12.11 6.77
N PRO A 17 4.79 -12.60 6.61
CA PRO A 17 4.30 -12.98 5.29
C PRO A 17 4.22 -11.81 4.29
N LEU A 18 3.97 -10.58 4.76
CA LEU A 18 3.99 -9.39 3.90
C LEU A 18 5.42 -9.08 3.46
N ILE A 19 6.38 -9.14 4.40
CA ILE A 19 7.80 -8.91 4.11
C ILE A 19 8.32 -9.93 3.09
N GLU A 20 8.05 -11.22 3.30
CA GLU A 20 8.43 -12.29 2.37
C GLU A 20 7.83 -12.06 0.98
N PHE A 21 6.55 -11.66 0.92
CA PHE A 21 5.88 -11.34 -0.34
C PHE A 21 6.54 -10.16 -1.07
N LEU A 22 6.88 -9.09 -0.34
CA LEU A 22 7.54 -7.90 -0.90
C LEU A 22 8.97 -8.17 -1.37
N GLN A 23 9.70 -9.04 -0.66
CA GLN A 23 11.06 -9.42 -1.02
C GLN A 23 11.10 -10.31 -2.27
N ALA A 24 10.06 -11.11 -2.51
CA ALA A 24 9.93 -11.96 -3.71
C ALA A 24 9.56 -11.19 -4.99
N LEU A 25 9.26 -9.88 -4.90
CA LEU A 25 8.91 -9.07 -6.07
C LEU A 25 10.12 -8.87 -7.00
N GLU A 26 9.90 -9.11 -8.29
CA GLU A 26 10.90 -8.94 -9.33
C GLU A 26 10.81 -7.56 -9.99
N LYS A 27 11.91 -7.09 -10.58
CA LYS A 27 11.92 -5.87 -11.40
C LYS A 27 10.87 -6.03 -12.53
N GLY A 28 10.11 -4.96 -12.78
CA GLY A 28 9.01 -4.98 -13.76
C GLY A 28 7.65 -5.33 -13.17
N ASN A 29 7.58 -5.84 -11.93
CA ASN A 29 6.31 -6.10 -11.27
C ASN A 29 5.60 -4.78 -10.90
N ILE A 30 4.36 -4.64 -11.39
CA ILE A 30 3.43 -3.59 -10.96
C ILE A 30 2.69 -4.09 -9.72
N VAL A 31 2.64 -3.26 -8.68
CA VAL A 31 2.08 -3.62 -7.37
C VAL A 31 0.92 -2.69 -7.06
N LEU A 32 -0.26 -3.28 -6.82
CA LEU A 32 -1.45 -2.57 -6.36
C LEU A 32 -1.69 -2.93 -4.89
N MET A 33 -1.89 -1.94 -4.05
CA MET A 33 -2.19 -2.09 -2.62
C MET A 33 -3.40 -1.26 -2.25
N ALA A 34 -4.25 -1.82 -1.39
CA ALA A 34 -5.39 -1.14 -0.80
C ALA A 34 -5.53 -1.59 0.66
N THR A 35 -5.94 -0.67 1.52
CA THR A 35 -6.20 -0.98 2.93
C THR A 35 -7.65 -1.40 3.15
N TYR A 36 -7.86 -2.20 4.20
CA TYR A 36 -9.18 -2.53 4.71
C TYR A 36 -9.12 -2.56 6.24
N ASP A 37 -10.05 -1.84 6.88
CA ASP A 37 -10.16 -1.64 8.33
C ASP A 37 -8.94 -0.94 8.96
N GLU A 38 -7.83 -1.65 9.17
CA GLU A 38 -6.68 -1.16 9.92
C GLU A 38 -5.36 -1.68 9.33
N PRO A 39 -4.54 -0.81 8.72
CA PRO A 39 -3.36 -1.26 7.98
C PRO A 39 -2.04 -1.12 8.73
N SER A 40 -1.98 -0.57 9.93
CA SER A 40 -0.75 0.01 10.48
C SER A 40 -0.20 -0.66 11.74
N THR A 41 -1.03 -1.33 12.56
CA THR A 41 -0.64 -1.77 13.91
C THR A 41 0.53 -2.77 13.91
N ARG A 42 0.62 -3.60 12.88
CA ARG A 42 1.68 -4.60 12.70
C ARG A 42 2.74 -4.19 11.67
N LEU A 43 2.60 -3.03 11.01
CA LEU A 43 3.61 -2.56 10.06
C LEU A 43 4.89 -2.17 10.79
N THR A 44 5.97 -2.89 10.48
CA THR A 44 7.32 -2.60 10.95
C THR A 44 8.04 -1.62 10.04
N ASP A 45 9.14 -1.05 10.51
CA ASP A 45 10.01 -0.17 9.71
C ASP A 45 10.54 -0.87 8.46
N GLU A 46 10.83 -2.18 8.54
CA GLU A 46 11.24 -2.99 7.40
C GLU A 46 10.14 -3.07 6.34
N ALA A 47 8.91 -3.43 6.72
CA ALA A 47 7.79 -3.49 5.79
C ALA A 47 7.52 -2.12 5.15
N ARG A 48 7.57 -1.04 5.94
CA ARG A 48 7.42 0.34 5.44
C ARG A 48 8.51 0.72 4.46
N LYS A 49 9.77 0.34 4.74
CA LYS A 49 10.91 0.56 3.85
C LYS A 49 10.71 -0.16 2.51
N LEU A 50 10.35 -1.44 2.53
CA LEU A 50 10.14 -2.24 1.33
C LEU A 50 9.02 -1.66 0.45
N ILE A 51 7.92 -1.20 1.04
CA ILE A 51 6.83 -0.55 0.30
C ILE A 51 7.26 0.84 -0.20
N ALA A 52 8.06 1.58 0.55
CA ALA A 52 8.60 2.87 0.12
C ALA A 52 9.55 2.72 -1.08
N GLU A 53 10.31 1.63 -1.16
CA GLU A 53 11.15 1.27 -2.32
C GLU A 53 10.32 0.97 -3.58
N LEU A 54 9.03 0.67 -3.45
CA LEU A 54 8.10 0.58 -4.59
C LEU A 54 7.59 1.95 -5.05
N GLY A 55 7.94 3.02 -4.32
CA GLY A 55 7.62 4.41 -4.63
C GLY A 55 6.56 5.05 -3.72
N SER A 56 6.09 4.38 -2.68
CA SER A 56 5.13 4.97 -1.74
C SER A 56 5.76 6.06 -0.87
N THR A 57 5.08 7.19 -0.75
CA THR A 57 5.44 8.26 0.19
C THR A 57 4.61 8.20 1.47
N ALA A 58 3.33 7.85 1.37
CA ALA A 58 2.41 7.81 2.51
C ALA A 58 2.69 6.64 3.45
N ILE A 59 3.28 5.53 2.99
CA ILE A 59 3.55 4.37 3.84
C ILE A 59 4.46 4.69 5.04
N LYS A 60 5.28 5.74 4.96
CA LYS A 60 6.16 6.14 6.06
C LYS A 60 5.37 6.67 7.27
N SER A 61 4.21 7.27 7.03
CA SER A 61 3.36 7.89 8.05
C SER A 61 1.98 7.24 8.19
N LEU A 62 1.69 6.17 7.44
CA LEU A 62 0.42 5.46 7.48
C LEU A 62 0.10 4.99 8.90
N GLY A 63 -1.01 5.49 9.44
CA GLY A 63 -1.43 5.30 10.82
C GLY A 63 -2.71 4.49 10.98
N TYR A 64 -3.16 4.42 12.24
CA TYR A 64 -4.27 3.58 12.67
C TYR A 64 -5.57 3.94 11.93
N ARG A 65 -6.13 2.96 11.21
CA ARG A 65 -7.35 3.07 10.39
C ARG A 65 -7.30 4.13 9.30
N ASP A 66 -6.11 4.55 8.88
CA ASP A 66 -5.97 5.36 7.69
C ASP A 66 -6.44 4.55 6.47
N ASN A 67 -7.16 5.21 5.55
CA ASN A 67 -7.43 4.62 4.25
C ASN A 67 -6.30 4.98 3.28
N TRP A 68 -5.80 3.99 2.56
CA TRP A 68 -4.70 4.17 1.62
C TRP A 68 -4.85 3.24 0.43
N VAL A 69 -4.62 3.78 -0.76
CA VAL A 69 -4.56 3.04 -2.02
C VAL A 69 -3.33 3.48 -2.79
N PHE A 70 -2.65 2.51 -3.39
CA PHE A 70 -1.35 2.73 -4.00
C PHE A 70 -1.13 1.82 -5.20
N VAL A 71 -0.50 2.39 -6.23
CA VAL A 71 0.03 1.68 -7.39
C VAL A 71 1.47 2.11 -7.59
N GLY A 72 2.39 1.16 -7.46
CA GLY A 72 3.83 1.34 -7.66
C GLY A 72 4.45 0.16 -8.37
N GLY A 73 5.78 0.04 -8.27
CA GLY A 73 6.50 -1.07 -8.90
C GLY A 73 7.94 -1.18 -8.44
N LYS A 74 8.53 -2.35 -8.61
CA LYS A 74 9.91 -2.64 -8.20
C LYS A 74 10.90 -2.16 -9.28
N GLY A 75 11.76 -1.20 -8.92
CA GLY A 75 12.71 -0.57 -9.85
C GLY A 75 12.11 0.62 -10.61
N ASP A 76 12.82 1.16 -11.60
CA ASP A 76 12.38 2.33 -12.41
C ASP A 76 11.27 1.99 -13.43
N VAL A 77 10.38 1.08 -13.06
CA VAL A 77 9.28 0.56 -13.88
C VAL A 77 8.20 1.60 -14.09
N MET A 78 8.04 2.50 -13.12
CA MET A 78 7.00 3.52 -13.07
C MET A 78 7.64 4.90 -12.99
N LYS A 79 7.52 5.70 -14.06
CA LYS A 79 7.90 7.13 -14.05
C LYS A 79 7.04 7.96 -13.08
N SER A 80 5.87 7.46 -12.74
CA SER A 80 4.92 8.08 -11.81
C SER A 80 4.23 7.00 -10.97
N THR A 81 4.20 7.19 -9.66
CA THR A 81 3.42 6.38 -8.72
C THR A 81 2.02 6.98 -8.57
N PHE A 82 1.02 6.13 -8.33
CA PHE A 82 -0.34 6.58 -8.05
C PHE A 82 -0.64 6.30 -6.58
N GLU A 83 -0.96 7.32 -5.80
CA GLU A 83 -1.13 7.17 -4.35
C GLU A 83 -2.21 8.12 -3.85
N LYS A 84 -3.12 7.61 -3.00
CA LYS A 84 -4.05 8.41 -2.20
C LYS A 84 -4.08 7.90 -0.78
N HIS A 85 -4.22 8.84 0.15
CA HIS A 85 -4.24 8.58 1.59
C HIS A 85 -5.24 9.53 2.25
N ILE A 86 -6.05 9.00 3.17
CA ILE A 86 -6.90 9.77 4.07
C ILE A 86 -6.58 9.32 5.48
N LYS A 87 -6.11 10.26 6.29
CA LYS A 87 -5.84 10.03 7.70
C LYS A 87 -7.15 9.86 8.47
N SER A 88 -7.22 8.86 9.36
CA SER A 88 -8.33 8.74 10.30
C SER A 88 -8.28 9.89 11.29
N ASN A 89 -9.38 10.63 11.38
CA ASN A 89 -9.55 11.74 12.31
C ASN A 89 -10.99 11.73 12.86
N ARG A 90 -11.13 11.67 14.18
CA ARG A 90 -12.44 11.61 14.86
C ARG A 90 -13.37 12.76 14.47
N GLU A 91 -12.84 13.93 14.12
CA GLU A 91 -13.63 15.10 13.76
C GLU A 91 -14.13 15.08 12.30
N THR A 92 -13.41 14.40 11.40
CA THR A 92 -13.69 14.43 9.95
C THR A 92 -14.06 13.07 9.37
N ASN A 93 -14.04 12.02 10.18
CA ASN A 93 -14.35 10.66 9.75
C ASN A 93 -15.81 10.56 9.29
N LYS A 94 -16.02 9.96 8.12
CA LYS A 94 -17.35 9.71 7.54
C LYS A 94 -18.13 8.62 8.29
N TYR A 95 -17.40 7.62 8.81
CA TYR A 95 -17.96 6.53 9.59
C TYR A 95 -17.49 6.62 11.04
N GLU A 96 -18.13 5.87 11.94
CA GLU A 96 -17.78 5.88 13.37
C GLU A 96 -16.38 5.32 13.62
N GLY A 97 -15.36 6.17 13.55
CA GLY A 97 -13.95 5.80 13.75
C GLY A 97 -13.21 5.35 12.49
N TRP A 98 -13.77 5.53 11.29
CA TRP A 98 -13.09 5.29 10.01
C TRP A 98 -13.31 6.45 9.00
N PRO A 99 -12.28 6.79 8.21
CA PRO A 99 -12.41 7.76 7.14
C PRO A 99 -13.26 7.22 5.97
N GLU A 100 -13.61 8.08 5.02
CA GLU A 100 -14.34 7.66 3.83
C GLU A 100 -13.51 6.74 2.91
N MET A 101 -14.20 6.00 2.02
CA MET A 101 -13.55 5.13 1.05
C MET A 101 -12.75 5.95 0.03
N LEU A 102 -11.58 5.42 -0.34
CA LEU A 102 -10.75 5.97 -1.40
C LEU A 102 -10.98 5.26 -2.73
N GLN A 103 -10.98 6.04 -3.80
CA GLN A 103 -10.92 5.53 -5.18
C GLN A 103 -9.75 6.17 -5.90
N LEU A 104 -9.00 5.34 -6.62
CA LEU A 104 -7.90 5.73 -7.48
C LEU A 104 -8.06 5.02 -8.81
N GLU A 105 -8.03 5.79 -9.89
CA GLU A 105 -8.11 5.33 -11.26
C GLU A 105 -7.05 6.04 -12.09
N GLY A 106 -6.61 5.40 -13.17
CA GLY A 106 -5.57 5.94 -14.03
C GLY A 106 -5.06 4.91 -15.03
N CYS A 107 -4.08 5.35 -15.82
CA CYS A 107 -3.43 4.53 -16.84
C CYS A 107 -1.98 4.30 -16.44
N VAL A 108 -1.63 3.05 -16.13
CA VAL A 108 -0.23 2.67 -15.86
C VAL A 108 0.49 2.52 -17.19
N PRO A 109 1.60 3.26 -17.44
CA PRO A 109 2.39 3.08 -18.65
C PRO A 109 2.92 1.65 -18.75
N GLN A 110 2.89 1.08 -19.94
CA GLN A 110 3.48 -0.24 -20.15
C GLN A 110 5.00 -0.15 -19.99
N TYR A 111 5.56 -0.99 -19.12
CA TYR A 111 7.00 -1.12 -18.99
C TYR A 111 7.62 -1.62 -20.30
N GLN A 112 8.62 -0.90 -20.80
CA GLN A 112 9.45 -1.33 -21.93
C GLN A 112 10.86 -1.55 -21.37
N GLU A 113 11.41 -2.74 -21.58
CA GLU A 113 12.74 -3.16 -21.11
C GLU A 113 13.88 -2.33 -21.70
#